data_AF-A0A485LBY0-F1
#
_entry.id   AF-A0A485LBY0-F1
#
_cell.length_a   1.000
_cell.length_b   1.000
_cell.length_c   1.000
_cell.angle_alpha   90.00
_cell.angle_beta   90.00
_cell.angle_gamma   90.00
#
_symmetry.space_group_name_H-M   'P 1'
#
loop_
_entity.id
_entity.type
_entity.pdbx_description
1 polymer ?
#
loop_
_entity_poly.entity_id
_entity_poly.type
_entity_poly.pdbx_seq_one_letter_code
_entity_poly.pdbx_strand_id
1 'polypeptide(L)'
;MQTTSALRRQVLSLYKACLASAARCPEHVHRQTMQAYVQMKFRDKVRLRDPKAVSALLADATEELERMEYYHSMYRAAQAEKITRRDTGSTDGSTAAIRMASHCPNCNHAFDLPEARFCSLCGVQRPTLV
;
A
#
# COMPACT_ATOMS: atom_id res chain seq x y z
N MET A 1 8.72 -31.80 21.89
CA MET A 1 9.96 -31.34 21.21
C MET A 1 9.65 -31.10 19.74
N GLN A 2 9.78 -29.87 19.22
CA GLN A 2 9.59 -29.61 17.78
C GLN A 2 10.80 -30.16 17.02
N THR A 3 10.55 -30.97 15.98
CA THR A 3 11.62 -31.47 15.12
C THR A 3 12.15 -30.34 14.24
N THR A 4 13.45 -30.34 13.96
CA THR A 4 14.13 -29.31 13.13
C THR A 4 13.48 -29.13 11.75
N SER A 5 12.88 -30.20 11.20
CA SER A 5 12.11 -30.19 9.96
C SER A 5 10.80 -29.39 10.07
N ALA A 6 10.08 -29.49 11.20
CA ALA A 6 8.84 -28.75 11.44
C ALA A 6 9.11 -27.23 11.60
N LEU A 7 10.13 -26.88 12.38
CA LEU A 7 10.59 -25.49 12.55
C LEU A 7 10.96 -24.85 11.22
N ARG A 8 11.71 -25.57 10.38
CA ARG A 8 12.07 -25.08 9.04
C ARG A 8 10.85 -24.79 8.18
N ARG A 9 9.82 -25.64 8.21
CA ARG A 9 8.57 -25.39 7.48
C ARG A 9 7.86 -24.14 7.98
N GLN A 10 7.80 -23.93 9.29
CA GLN A 10 7.21 -22.72 9.88
C GLN A 10 7.95 -21.46 9.44
N VAL A 11 9.28 -21.45 9.53
CA VAL A 11 10.11 -20.32 9.07
C VAL A 11 9.85 -20.00 7.60
N LEU A 12 9.82 -21.01 6.73
CA LEU A 12 9.56 -20.80 5.30
C LEU A 12 8.14 -20.31 5.02
N SER A 13 7.15 -20.80 5.77
CA SER A 13 5.77 -20.34 5.65
C SER A 13 5.64 -18.87 6.05
N LEU A 14 6.23 -18.50 7.18
CA LEU A 14 6.20 -17.12 7.68
C LEU A 14 6.95 -16.18 6.72
N TYR A 15 8.12 -16.59 6.22
CA TYR A 15 8.86 -15.82 5.22
C TYR A 15 8.02 -15.50 3.98
N LYS A 16 7.30 -16.50 3.45
CA LYS A 16 6.37 -16.29 2.31
C LYS A 16 5.25 -15.33 2.67
N ALA A 17 4.67 -15.45 3.86
CA ALA A 17 3.61 -14.56 4.32
C ALA A 17 4.11 -13.10 4.45
N CYS A 18 5.30 -12.88 4.98
CA CYS A 18 5.92 -11.55 5.05
C CYS A 18 6.16 -10.95 3.66
N LEU A 19 6.66 -11.74 2.70
CA LEU A 19 6.83 -11.26 1.31
C LEU A 19 5.50 -10.94 0.63
N ALA A 20 4.47 -11.75 0.85
CA ALA A 20 3.13 -11.49 0.34
C ALA A 20 2.55 -10.21 0.96
N SER A 21 2.78 -9.98 2.25
CA SER A 21 2.37 -8.75 2.93
C SER A 21 3.07 -7.53 2.35
N ALA A 22 4.39 -7.58 2.20
CA ALA A 22 5.19 -6.51 1.57
C ALA A 22 4.71 -6.16 0.15
N ALA A 23 4.28 -7.16 -0.63
CA ALA A 23 3.76 -6.94 -1.99
C ALA A 23 2.42 -6.16 -2.02
N ARG A 24 1.72 -6.03 -0.89
CA ARG A 24 0.46 -5.28 -0.78
C ARG A 24 0.66 -3.83 -0.33
N CYS A 25 1.89 -3.38 -0.11
CA CYS A 25 2.16 -1.96 0.10
C CYS A 25 1.66 -1.15 -1.12
N PRO A 26 0.98 -0.01 -0.93
CA PRO A 26 0.35 0.72 -2.03
C PRO A 26 1.39 1.30 -2.99
N GLU A 27 2.45 1.90 -2.46
CA GLU A 27 3.51 2.52 -3.24
C GLU A 27 4.55 1.49 -3.68
N HIS A 28 5.05 1.64 -4.90
CA HIS A 28 6.04 0.72 -5.47
C HIS A 28 7.36 0.73 -4.69
N VAL A 29 7.85 1.91 -4.30
CA VAL A 29 9.07 2.06 -3.50
C VAL A 29 8.93 1.32 -2.16
N HIS A 30 7.80 1.47 -1.48
CA HIS A 30 7.54 0.74 -0.23
C HIS A 30 7.50 -0.77 -0.41
N ARG A 31 6.91 -1.28 -1.51
CA ARG A 31 6.94 -2.74 -1.82
C ARG A 31 8.38 -3.25 -1.93
N GLN A 32 9.22 -2.57 -2.70
CA GLN A 32 10.61 -2.96 -2.90
C GLN A 32 11.41 -2.90 -1.59
N THR A 33 11.28 -1.80 -0.84
CA THR A 33 11.95 -1.63 0.45
C THR A 33 11.54 -2.72 1.44
N MET A 34 10.25 -3.00 1.58
CA MET A 34 9.77 -4.01 2.51
C MET A 34 10.17 -5.43 2.11
N GLN A 35 10.16 -5.76 0.81
CA GLN A 35 10.66 -7.06 0.33
C GLN A 35 12.15 -7.24 0.63
N ALA A 36 12.98 -6.23 0.38
CA ALA A 36 14.40 -6.25 0.69
C ALA A 36 14.65 -6.37 2.20
N TYR A 37 13.87 -5.66 3.01
CA TYR A 37 13.96 -5.71 4.47
C TYR A 37 13.63 -7.11 5.01
N VAL A 38 12.55 -7.74 4.53
CA VAL A 38 12.19 -9.12 4.89
C VAL A 38 13.32 -10.08 4.52
N GLN A 39 13.83 -10.00 3.29
CA GLN A 39 14.95 -10.83 2.83
C GLN A 39 16.19 -10.68 3.72
N MET A 40 16.57 -9.43 4.04
CA MET A 40 17.70 -9.13 4.90
C MET A 40 17.53 -9.76 6.29
N LYS A 41 16.39 -9.55 6.95
CA LYS A 41 16.15 -10.06 8.31
C LYS A 41 16.22 -11.59 8.41
N PHE A 42 15.64 -12.30 7.44
CA PHE A 42 15.72 -13.76 7.42
C PHE A 42 17.12 -14.26 7.09
N ARG A 43 17.82 -13.60 6.16
CA ARG A 43 19.20 -13.95 5.79
C ARG A 43 20.16 -13.78 6.97
N ASP A 44 20.02 -12.71 7.76
CA ASP A 44 20.87 -12.42 8.92
C ASP A 44 20.81 -13.51 10.00
N LYS A 45 19.73 -14.30 10.02
CA LYS A 45 19.51 -15.38 10.99
C LYS A 45 19.68 -16.78 10.41
N VAL A 46 20.12 -16.92 9.15
CA VAL A 46 20.18 -18.22 8.44
C VAL A 46 21.05 -19.27 9.12
N ARG A 47 22.07 -18.85 9.88
CA ARG A 47 23.00 -19.75 10.59
C ARG A 47 22.53 -20.09 12.01
N LEU A 48 21.43 -19.52 12.49
CA LEU A 48 20.90 -19.80 13.81
C LEU A 48 20.39 -21.25 13.89
N ARG A 49 20.91 -22.02 14.85
CA ARG A 49 20.57 -23.44 15.04
C ARG A 49 19.79 -23.71 16.32
N ASP A 50 19.83 -22.80 17.29
CA ASP A 50 19.12 -22.98 18.56
C ASP A 50 17.60 -22.96 18.32
N PRO A 51 16.90 -24.09 18.55
CA PRO A 51 15.46 -24.16 18.34
C PRO A 51 14.68 -23.18 19.20
N LYS A 52 15.13 -22.89 20.43
CA LYS A 52 14.42 -21.95 21.33
C LYS A 52 14.51 -20.53 20.80
N ALA A 53 15.71 -20.09 20.41
CA ALA A 53 15.90 -18.79 19.78
C ALA A 53 15.10 -18.67 18.46
N VAL A 54 15.06 -19.72 17.63
CA VAL A 54 14.24 -19.72 16.40
C VAL A 54 12.75 -19.59 16.73
N SER A 55 12.25 -20.30 17.74
CA SER A 55 10.84 -20.20 18.16
C SER A 55 10.49 -18.80 18.69
N ALA A 56 11.38 -18.18 19.46
CA ALA A 56 11.18 -16.80 19.94
C ALA A 56 11.10 -15.82 18.76
N LEU A 57 12.04 -15.90 17.82
CA LEU A 57 12.04 -15.05 16.62
C LEU A 57 10.82 -15.29 15.72
N LEU A 58 10.31 -16.52 15.66
CA LEU A 58 9.06 -16.83 14.95
C LEU A 58 7.85 -16.14 15.60
N ALA A 59 7.79 -16.11 16.94
CA ALA A 59 6.72 -15.42 17.65
C ALA A 59 6.77 -13.91 17.39
N ASP A 60 7.94 -13.29 17.56
CA ASP A 60 8.15 -11.86 17.31
C ASP A 60 7.79 -11.49 15.86
N ALA A 61 8.27 -12.28 14.89
CA ALA A 61 8.00 -12.05 13.48
C ALA A 61 6.51 -12.25 13.11
N THR A 62 5.79 -13.10 13.86
CA THR A 62 4.35 -13.28 13.68
C THR A 62 3.59 -12.06 14.18
N GLU A 63 3.93 -11.52 15.36
CA GLU A 63 3.33 -10.30 15.89
C GLU A 63 3.56 -9.10 14.94
N GLU A 64 4.78 -8.95 14.43
CA GLU A 64 5.10 -7.89 13.48
C GLU A 64 4.31 -8.02 12.16
N LEU A 65 4.10 -9.26 11.69
CA LEU A 65 3.27 -9.51 10.52
C LEU A 65 1.80 -9.14 10.78
N GLU A 66 1.25 -9.54 11.93
CA GLU A 66 -0.13 -9.20 12.33
C GLU A 66 -0.33 -7.68 12.44
N ARG A 67 0.64 -6.97 13.00
CA ARG A 67 0.65 -5.51 13.05
C ARG A 67 0.61 -4.90 11.64
N MET A 68 1.37 -5.47 10.70
CA MET A 68 1.37 -5.05 9.31
C MET A 68 0.04 -5.35 8.60
N GLU A 69 -0.56 -6.51 8.83
CA GLU A 69 -1.90 -6.86 8.33
C GLU A 69 -2.95 -5.86 8.82
N TYR A 70 -2.87 -5.45 10.09
CA TYR A 70 -3.74 -4.43 10.65
C TYR A 70 -3.59 -3.08 9.92
N TYR A 71 -2.37 -2.62 9.64
CA TYR A 71 -2.19 -1.38 8.87
C TYR A 71 -2.73 -1.50 7.43
N HIS A 72 -2.56 -2.65 6.79
CA HIS A 72 -3.15 -2.89 5.48
C HIS A 72 -4.68 -2.87 5.50
N SER A 73 -5.31 -3.42 6.54
CA SER A 73 -6.78 -3.42 6.67
C SER A 73 -7.33 -2.01 6.85
N MET A 74 -6.69 -1.20 7.71
CA MET A 74 -7.03 0.21 7.91
C MET A 74 -6.91 1.02 6.63
N TYR A 75 -5.83 0.82 5.87
CA TYR A 75 -5.65 1.48 4.58
C TYR A 75 -6.74 1.09 3.57
N ARG A 76 -7.09 -0.21 3.48
CA ARG A 76 -8.17 -0.69 2.60
C ARG A 76 -9.53 -0.12 2.98
N ALA A 77 -9.87 -0.09 4.27
CA ALA A 77 -11.11 0.48 4.76
C ALA A 77 -11.23 1.96 4.39
N ALA A 78 -10.17 2.74 4.63
CA ALA A 78 -10.12 4.16 4.26
C ALA A 78 -10.25 4.40 2.75
N GLN A 79 -9.78 3.48 1.91
CA GLN A 79 -9.96 3.58 0.46
C GLN A 79 -11.38 3.19 0.02
N ALA A 80 -11.98 2.17 0.65
CA ALA A 80 -13.36 1.78 0.38
C ALA A 80 -14.35 2.92 0.68
N GLU A 81 -14.16 3.62 1.81
CA GLU A 81 -14.98 4.78 2.18
C GLU A 81 -14.87 5.95 1.19
N LYS A 82 -13.70 6.14 0.58
CA LYS A 82 -13.50 7.17 -0.47
C LYS A 82 -14.23 6.83 -1.76
N ILE A 83 -14.36 5.54 -2.09
CA ILE A 83 -15.08 5.07 -3.27
C ILE A 83 -16.59 5.23 -3.04
N THR A 84 -17.11 4.77 -1.90
CA THR A 84 -18.55 4.86 -1.59
C THR A 84 -19.06 6.29 -1.45
N ARG A 85 -18.25 7.23 -0.94
CA ARG A 85 -18.60 8.67 -0.93
C ARG A 85 -18.61 9.32 -2.33
N ARG A 86 -17.92 8.75 -3.31
CA ARG A 86 -18.00 9.21 -4.69
C ARG A 86 -19.28 8.74 -5.38
N ASP A 87 -19.73 7.53 -5.06
CA ASP A 87 -20.88 6.92 -5.71
C ASP A 87 -22.22 7.40 -5.14
N THR A 88 -22.25 7.97 -3.92
CA THR A 88 -23.45 8.62 -3.34
C THR A 88 -23.48 10.15 -3.56
N GLY A 89 -22.49 10.71 -4.27
CA GLY A 89 -22.39 12.13 -4.58
C GLY A 89 -23.08 12.59 -5.87
N SER A 90 -23.96 11.77 -6.47
CA SER A 90 -24.64 12.14 -7.71
C SER A 90 -25.99 11.46 -7.86
N THR A 91 -26.96 11.93 -7.07
CA THR A 91 -28.39 12.00 -7.45
C THR A 91 -29.06 13.01 -6.53
N ASP A 92 -28.85 14.29 -6.80
CA ASP A 92 -29.95 15.25 -6.75
C ASP A 92 -29.62 16.49 -7.58
N GLY A 93 -30.64 16.93 -8.32
CA GLY A 93 -30.50 17.74 -9.52
C GLY A 93 -30.07 19.17 -9.27
N SER A 94 -29.04 19.60 -10.01
CA SER A 94 -28.97 20.92 -10.64
C SER A 94 -27.86 20.90 -11.67
N THR A 95 -28.23 20.88 -12.94
CA THR A 95 -27.34 20.93 -14.11
C THR A 95 -26.74 22.33 -14.27
N ALA A 96 -25.91 22.76 -13.31
CA ALA A 96 -24.92 23.79 -13.55
C ALA A 96 -23.64 23.05 -13.96
N ALA A 97 -23.36 22.97 -15.25
CA ALA A 97 -22.14 22.35 -15.76
C ALA A 97 -20.93 23.08 -15.15
N ILE A 98 -20.28 22.47 -14.15
CA ILE A 98 -19.08 23.00 -13.51
C ILE A 98 -18.02 23.15 -14.61
N ARG A 99 -17.74 24.39 -15.01
CA ARG A 99 -16.80 24.68 -16.09
C ARG A 99 -15.38 24.56 -15.53
N MET A 100 -14.63 23.55 -15.93
CA MET A 100 -13.22 23.46 -15.58
C MET A 100 -12.37 24.33 -16.51
N ALA A 101 -11.33 24.99 -15.99
CA ALA A 101 -10.49 25.91 -16.78
C ALA A 101 -9.85 25.20 -17.98
N SER A 102 -9.86 25.79 -19.18
CA SER A 102 -9.28 25.16 -20.38
C SER A 102 -7.75 25.08 -20.35
N HIS A 103 -7.09 25.97 -19.59
CA HIS A 103 -5.64 26.08 -19.48
C HIS A 103 -5.19 26.12 -18.02
N CYS A 104 -3.99 25.61 -17.76
CA CYS A 104 -3.38 25.65 -16.45
C CYS A 104 -3.07 27.09 -16.04
N PRO A 105 -3.49 27.56 -14.84
CA PRO A 105 -3.23 28.93 -14.41
C PRO A 105 -1.74 29.23 -14.16
N ASN A 106 -0.92 28.19 -13.98
CA ASN A 106 0.50 28.33 -13.66
C ASN A 106 1.40 28.39 -14.92
N CYS A 107 1.19 27.48 -15.88
CA CYS A 107 2.04 27.38 -17.06
C CYS A 107 1.31 27.61 -18.38
N ASN A 108 0.02 27.94 -18.34
CA ASN A 108 -0.84 28.16 -19.50
C ASN A 108 -0.94 26.98 -20.49
N HIS A 109 -0.56 25.77 -20.07
CA HIS A 109 -0.71 24.56 -20.88
C HIS A 109 -2.19 24.14 -20.94
N ALA A 110 -2.67 23.73 -22.12
CA ALA A 110 -4.03 23.23 -22.29
C ALA A 110 -4.19 21.86 -21.61
N PHE A 111 -5.36 21.58 -21.05
CA PHE A 111 -5.64 20.26 -20.49
C PHE A 111 -6.03 19.27 -21.60
N ASP A 112 -5.30 18.15 -21.70
CA ASP A 112 -5.47 17.15 -22.76
C ASP A 112 -6.83 16.43 -22.72
N LEU A 113 -7.42 16.29 -21.52
CA LEU A 113 -8.70 15.60 -21.31
C LEU A 113 -9.72 16.53 -20.63
N PRO A 114 -11.01 16.46 -20.98
CA PRO A 114 -12.07 17.19 -20.30
C PRO A 114 -12.09 16.94 -18.78
N GLU A 115 -11.77 15.72 -18.35
CA GLU A 115 -11.78 15.28 -16.95
C GLU A 115 -10.42 15.41 -16.25
N ALA A 116 -9.39 15.95 -16.92
CA ALA A 116 -8.06 16.09 -16.35
C ALA A 116 -8.10 16.95 -15.07
N ARG A 117 -7.70 16.38 -13.93
CA ARG A 117 -7.70 17.06 -12.62
C ARG A 117 -6.40 17.81 -12.32
N PHE A 118 -5.32 17.49 -13.03
CA PHE A 118 -3.98 18.05 -12.85
C PHE A 118 -3.36 18.35 -14.21
N CYS A 119 -2.49 19.35 -14.25
CA CYS A 119 -1.74 19.71 -15.45
C CYS A 119 -0.71 18.62 -15.76
N SER A 120 -0.71 18.09 -16.99
CA SER A 120 0.25 17.10 -17.47
C SER A 120 1.69 17.61 -17.48
N LEU A 121 1.89 18.92 -17.60
CA LEU A 121 3.22 19.54 -17.67
C LEU A 121 3.80 19.93 -16.30
N CYS A 122 3.01 20.50 -15.40
CA CYS A 122 3.51 21.08 -14.14
C CYS A 122 2.84 20.52 -12.87
N GLY A 123 1.89 19.59 -12.99
CA GLY A 123 1.25 18.92 -11.85
C GLY A 123 0.26 19.78 -11.05
N VAL A 124 0.08 21.06 -11.39
CA VAL A 124 -0.85 21.95 -10.70
C VAL A 124 -2.30 21.48 -10.89
N GLN A 125 -3.08 21.51 -9.80
CA GLN A 125 -4.49 21.12 -9.81
C GLN A 125 -5.32 22.08 -10.69
N ARG A 126 -6.20 21.52 -11.51
CA ARG A 126 -7.09 22.26 -12.38
C ARG A 126 -8.20 22.95 -11.56
N PRO A 127 -8.33 24.29 -11.62
CA PRO A 127 -9.39 24.98 -10.92
C PRO A 127 -10.74 24.77 -11.59
N THR A 128 -11.79 24.67 -10.78
CA THR A 128 -13.19 24.78 -11.21
C THR A 128 -13.55 26.26 -11.30
N LEU A 129 -14.04 26.69 -12.47
CA LEU A 129 -14.56 28.03 -12.67
C LEU A 129 -16.03 28.00 -12.24
N VAL A 130 -16.35 28.79 -11.21
CA VAL A 130 -17.70 29.10 -10.75
C VAL A 130 -18.28 30.22 -11.60
#